data_AF-A0A963ACI9-F1
#
_entry.id   AF-A0A963ACI9-F1
#
_cell.length_a   1.000
_cell.length_b   1.000
_cell.length_c   1.000
_cell.angle_alpha   90.00
_cell.angle_beta   90.00
_cell.angle_gamma   90.00
#
_symmetry.space_group_name_H-M   'P 1'
#
loop_
_entity.id
_entity.type
_entity.pdbx_description
1 polymer ?
#
loop_
_entity_poly.entity_id
_entity_poly.type
_entity_poly.pdbx_seq_one_letter_code
_entity_poly.pdbx_strand_id
1 'polypeptide(L)'
;MALTVGEVLDYLSNWEDLSLNPLQSVLAQAEAAGDAGRPTAAHAALLLWLGTAFTEWERTFALEAPLATELRRLKPLAARQALVDPDFLVPGRHPLHQLLDNLQQASVGWQARLARAGQACHRLVTGTVGDALAVAGPDQQQALEELNERTRAAMQRDESRVQRMTQRMIEAERGKIRTVKAKRQAAEMINAVLKKYPAPPAIGKFLKGAWYDSAQLVLLKFGADSDEWRQVTTTTDTLLDSVQVAADGKGRQHLFELVTHLPRQLKHWLFSLQHDSDAVDDAIGVVEFAHLKLLRNQPMETEWIAPLPVADTAPTAARGDIPEAVREGQWFRLELGSGEPLRAKLALRMNDEKQLLFANQAGIKVLQRSFGDFADMAAQGKVSLLLCGASFSRALAAAAGVRSTEDLDGTLGAEAARARQEQERRELEEANRARQQHLAAEAARRAKEEQQAGDSRRQEMKKAELPMGAWLGFHDTEPPLMAKLAVHDREQNTYIFVDRNGIKLRQLNREQLHALMDEGMVDILEKRSSFREQVKLRVQGRDD
;
A
#
# COMPACT_ATOMS: atom_id res chain seq x y z
N MET A 1 -3.16 -10.12 65.06
CA MET A 1 -1.76 -10.06 64.57
C MET A 1 -1.78 -9.58 63.13
N ALA A 2 -0.68 -9.05 62.60
CA ALA A 2 -0.63 -8.71 61.18
C ALA A 2 -0.22 -9.94 60.37
N LEU A 3 -0.87 -10.17 59.22
CA LEU A 3 -0.45 -11.21 58.28
C LEU A 3 0.94 -10.89 57.75
N THR A 4 1.76 -11.93 57.67
CA THR A 4 3.06 -11.90 56.99
C THR A 4 2.86 -11.74 55.48
N VAL A 5 3.92 -11.29 54.77
CA VAL A 5 3.88 -11.21 53.30
C VAL A 5 3.57 -12.59 52.70
N GLY A 6 4.16 -13.66 53.24
CA GLY A 6 3.94 -15.04 52.78
C GLY A 6 2.48 -15.46 52.86
N GLU A 7 1.83 -15.25 54.01
CA GLU A 7 0.40 -15.57 54.19
C GLU A 7 -0.49 -14.78 53.22
N VAL A 8 -0.21 -13.49 53.00
CA VAL A 8 -0.95 -12.68 52.02
C VAL A 8 -0.74 -13.21 50.59
N LEU A 9 0.48 -13.63 50.24
CA LEU A 9 0.78 -14.21 48.93
C LEU A 9 0.10 -15.56 48.71
N ASP A 10 -0.05 -16.36 49.76
CA ASP A 10 -0.75 -17.65 49.70
C ASP A 10 -2.25 -17.45 49.47
N TYR A 11 -2.89 -16.53 50.21
CA TYR A 11 -4.29 -16.16 49.98
C TYR A 11 -4.51 -15.58 48.57
N LEU A 12 -3.59 -14.75 48.07
CA LEU A 12 -3.67 -14.25 46.70
C LEU A 12 -3.51 -15.35 45.65
N SER A 13 -2.73 -16.40 45.94
CA SER A 13 -2.55 -17.53 45.02
C SER A 13 -3.79 -18.40 44.90
N ASN A 14 -4.62 -18.47 45.95
CA ASN A 14 -5.87 -19.21 45.99
C ASN A 14 -7.10 -18.33 45.69
N TRP A 15 -6.90 -17.19 45.04
CA TRP A 15 -7.98 -16.27 44.73
C TRP A 15 -8.89 -16.79 43.60
N GLU A 16 -10.03 -17.37 43.97
CA GLU A 16 -11.02 -17.93 43.05
C GLU A 16 -12.06 -16.90 42.55
N ASP A 17 -12.61 -16.05 43.44
CA ASP A 17 -13.65 -15.07 43.08
C ASP A 17 -13.08 -13.75 42.54
N LEU A 18 -12.82 -13.72 41.23
CA LEU A 18 -12.24 -12.56 40.52
C LEU A 18 -13.17 -11.33 40.40
N SER A 19 -14.38 -11.39 40.96
CA SER A 19 -15.30 -10.25 41.05
C SER A 19 -14.95 -9.30 42.20
N LEU A 20 -14.32 -9.83 43.26
CA LEU A 20 -13.87 -9.07 44.42
C LEU A 20 -12.64 -8.21 44.07
N ASN A 21 -12.37 -7.18 44.88
CA ASN A 21 -11.08 -6.52 44.81
C ASN A 21 -10.00 -7.36 45.55
N PRO A 22 -8.70 -7.16 45.26
CA PRO A 22 -7.63 -7.99 45.84
C PRO A 22 -7.64 -8.02 47.38
N LEU A 23 -7.91 -6.89 48.03
CA LEU A 23 -7.96 -6.79 49.48
C LEU A 23 -9.18 -7.53 50.06
N GLN A 24 -10.35 -7.38 49.45
CA GLN A 24 -11.57 -8.09 49.84
C GLN A 24 -11.40 -9.59 49.73
N SER A 25 -10.73 -10.07 48.67
CA SER A 25 -10.43 -11.50 48.50
C SER A 25 -9.57 -12.03 49.63
N VAL A 26 -8.47 -11.34 49.98
CA VAL A 26 -7.60 -11.75 51.09
C VAL A 26 -8.34 -11.75 52.43
N LEU A 27 -9.16 -10.72 52.69
CA LEU A 27 -9.92 -10.63 53.95
C LEU A 27 -10.99 -11.73 54.05
N ALA A 28 -11.71 -12.01 52.95
CA ALA A 28 -12.73 -13.05 52.91
C ALA A 28 -12.12 -14.45 53.10
N GLN A 29 -10.95 -14.71 52.50
CA GLN A 29 -10.24 -15.98 52.66
C GLN A 29 -9.66 -16.14 54.08
N ALA A 30 -9.10 -15.07 54.66
CA ALA A 30 -8.62 -15.09 56.03
C ALA A 30 -9.78 -15.36 57.02
N GLU A 31 -10.92 -14.70 56.84
CA GLU A 31 -12.11 -14.94 57.66
C GLU A 31 -12.64 -16.38 57.51
N ALA A 32 -12.69 -16.91 56.29
CA ALA A 32 -13.08 -18.29 56.02
C ALA A 32 -12.11 -19.33 56.64
N ALA A 33 -10.81 -19.00 56.70
CA ALA A 33 -9.79 -19.81 57.35
C ALA A 33 -9.79 -19.69 58.88
N GLY A 34 -10.61 -18.81 59.47
CA GLY A 34 -10.62 -18.51 60.90
C GLY A 34 -9.42 -17.68 61.36
N ASP A 35 -8.72 -17.03 60.43
CA ASP A 35 -7.56 -16.19 60.68
C ASP A 35 -7.99 -14.75 61.01
N ALA A 36 -7.77 -14.32 62.25
CA ALA A 36 -8.03 -12.94 62.69
C ALA A 36 -6.96 -11.94 62.22
N GLY A 37 -5.97 -12.41 61.47
CA GLY A 37 -4.90 -11.61 60.89
C GLY A 37 -5.40 -10.63 59.83
N ARG A 38 -4.80 -9.44 59.79
CA ARG A 38 -5.03 -8.47 58.70
C ARG A 38 -3.73 -8.14 57.99
N PRO A 39 -3.73 -7.87 56.67
CA PRO A 39 -2.56 -7.37 55.99
C PRO A 39 -2.03 -6.10 56.67
N THR A 40 -0.72 -5.84 56.57
CA THR A 40 -0.14 -4.59 57.05
C THR A 40 -0.80 -3.38 56.36
N ALA A 41 -0.75 -2.20 56.99
CA ALA A 41 -1.33 -0.99 56.40
C ALA A 41 -0.76 -0.70 54.99
N ALA A 42 0.53 -0.96 54.77
CA ALA A 42 1.18 -0.82 53.47
C ALA A 42 0.62 -1.81 52.44
N HIS A 43 0.55 -3.11 52.75
CA HIS A 43 0.00 -4.10 51.82
C HIS A 43 -1.49 -3.85 51.53
N ALA A 44 -2.27 -3.47 52.55
CA ALA A 44 -3.68 -3.14 52.38
C ALA A 44 -3.86 -1.93 51.44
N ALA A 45 -3.05 -0.89 51.58
CA ALA A 45 -3.07 0.27 50.69
C ALA A 45 -2.73 -0.09 49.24
N LEU A 46 -1.71 -0.91 49.02
CA LEU A 46 -1.31 -1.39 47.69
C LEU A 46 -2.42 -2.21 47.02
N LEU A 47 -3.00 -3.16 47.75
CA LEU A 47 -4.10 -4.00 47.24
C LEU A 47 -5.37 -3.19 46.95
N LEU A 48 -5.65 -2.16 47.75
CA LEU A 48 -6.76 -1.23 47.51
C LEU A 48 -6.53 -0.36 46.28
N TRP A 49 -5.32 0.18 46.11
CA TRP A 49 -4.93 0.95 44.93
C TRP A 49 -5.04 0.11 43.65
N LEU A 50 -4.49 -1.11 43.67
CA LEU A 50 -4.59 -2.04 42.54
C LEU A 50 -6.04 -2.43 42.24
N GLY A 51 -6.86 -2.67 43.27
CA GLY A 51 -8.29 -2.91 43.11
C GLY A 51 -9.01 -1.75 42.41
N THR A 52 -8.70 -0.51 42.82
CA THR A 52 -9.23 0.71 42.20
C THR A 52 -8.78 0.82 40.74
N ALA A 53 -7.52 0.51 40.44
CA ALA A 53 -6.98 0.51 39.09
C ALA A 53 -7.70 -0.53 38.20
N PHE A 54 -7.95 -1.75 38.67
CA PHE A 54 -8.71 -2.74 37.91
C PHE A 54 -10.15 -2.31 37.65
N THR A 55 -10.83 -1.74 38.64
CA THR A 55 -12.19 -1.22 38.46
C THR A 55 -12.23 -0.10 37.42
N GLU A 56 -11.28 0.82 37.47
CA GLU A 56 -11.16 1.90 36.48
C GLU A 56 -10.81 1.36 35.09
N TRP A 57 -9.90 0.38 35.01
CA TRP A 57 -9.51 -0.25 33.76
C TRP A 57 -10.68 -0.95 33.07
N GLU A 58 -11.41 -1.79 33.80
CA GLU A 58 -12.57 -2.51 33.26
C GLU A 58 -13.70 -1.56 32.83
N ARG A 59 -13.86 -0.42 33.52
CA ARG A 59 -14.85 0.61 33.21
C ARG A 59 -14.47 1.44 31.98
N THR A 60 -13.23 1.91 31.92
CA THR A 60 -12.76 2.88 30.91
C THR A 60 -12.27 2.19 29.62
N PHE A 61 -11.76 0.96 29.72
CA PHE A 61 -11.21 0.17 28.62
C PHE A 61 -12.01 -1.12 28.39
N ALA A 62 -13.34 -1.01 28.42
CA ALA A 62 -14.25 -2.13 28.41
C ALA A 62 -14.06 -3.10 27.23
N LEU A 63 -13.98 -4.40 27.55
CA LEU A 63 -13.88 -5.52 26.61
C LEU A 63 -15.15 -6.38 26.65
N GLU A 64 -15.36 -7.21 25.63
CA GLU A 64 -16.45 -8.18 25.61
C GLU A 64 -16.18 -9.36 26.56
N ALA A 65 -17.25 -9.97 27.07
CA ALA A 65 -17.22 -10.90 28.20
C ALA A 65 -16.22 -12.07 28.09
N PRO A 66 -16.03 -12.74 26.93
CA PRO A 66 -15.06 -13.84 26.86
C PRO A 66 -13.62 -13.39 27.10
N LEU A 67 -13.21 -12.28 26.49
CA LEU A 67 -11.84 -11.77 26.65
C LEU A 67 -11.67 -11.01 27.96
N ALA A 68 -12.68 -10.27 28.41
CA ALA A 68 -12.67 -9.62 29.71
C ALA A 68 -12.47 -10.64 30.84
N THR A 69 -13.16 -11.78 30.76
CA THR A 69 -13.04 -12.87 31.76
C THR A 69 -11.65 -13.49 31.75
N GLU A 70 -11.06 -13.71 30.58
CA GLU A 70 -9.68 -14.22 30.47
C GLU A 70 -8.67 -13.25 31.11
N LEU A 71 -8.79 -11.94 30.84
CA LEU A 71 -7.89 -10.94 31.41
C LEU A 71 -8.01 -10.83 32.93
N ARG A 72 -9.21 -11.02 33.50
CA ARG A 72 -9.40 -11.03 34.96
C ARG A 72 -8.61 -12.13 35.66
N ARG A 73 -8.28 -13.22 34.98
CA ARG A 73 -7.47 -14.32 35.55
C ARG A 73 -6.05 -13.86 35.91
N LEU A 74 -5.57 -12.73 35.38
CA LEU A 74 -4.27 -12.15 35.73
C LEU A 74 -4.32 -11.28 37.00
N LYS A 75 -5.49 -11.00 37.58
CA LYS A 75 -5.60 -10.20 38.82
C LYS A 75 -4.79 -10.78 39.99
N PRO A 76 -4.80 -12.10 40.28
CA PRO A 76 -3.97 -12.69 41.32
C PRO A 76 -2.48 -12.48 41.08
N LEU A 77 -2.03 -12.68 39.84
CA LEU A 77 -0.65 -12.47 39.43
C LEU A 77 -0.23 -11.02 39.65
N ALA A 78 -1.04 -10.07 39.22
CA ALA A 78 -0.78 -8.64 39.41
C ALA A 78 -0.73 -8.25 40.90
N ALA A 79 -1.64 -8.79 41.72
CA ALA A 79 -1.65 -8.53 43.16
C ALA A 79 -0.40 -9.07 43.85
N ARG A 80 0.09 -10.25 43.44
CA ARG A 80 1.36 -10.79 43.95
C ARG A 80 2.54 -9.92 43.53
N GLN A 81 2.63 -9.54 42.26
CA GLN A 81 3.73 -8.70 41.76
C GLN A 81 3.75 -7.33 42.45
N ALA A 82 2.59 -6.73 42.70
CA ALA A 82 2.48 -5.46 43.42
C ALA A 82 3.06 -5.49 44.85
N LEU A 83 3.14 -6.67 45.48
CA LEU A 83 3.67 -6.84 46.82
C LEU A 83 5.16 -7.21 46.85
N VAL A 84 5.67 -7.82 45.78
CA VAL A 84 7.03 -8.41 45.75
C VAL A 84 8.00 -7.57 44.93
N ASP A 85 7.52 -6.89 43.88
CA ASP A 85 8.35 -6.11 42.97
C ASP A 85 8.07 -4.60 43.09
N PRO A 86 9.02 -3.78 43.59
CA PRO A 86 8.91 -2.34 43.61
C PRO A 86 8.70 -1.69 42.24
N ASP A 87 9.22 -2.28 41.15
CA ASP A 87 9.07 -1.74 39.80
C ASP A 87 7.61 -1.82 39.30
N PHE A 88 6.78 -2.69 39.92
CA PHE A 88 5.33 -2.72 39.69
C PHE A 88 4.63 -1.42 40.12
N LEU A 89 5.22 -0.63 41.02
CA LEU A 89 4.60 0.63 41.48
C LEU A 89 4.71 1.74 40.43
N VAL A 90 5.54 1.55 39.39
CA VAL A 90 5.69 2.51 38.30
C VAL A 90 4.80 2.07 37.12
N PRO A 91 3.73 2.83 36.79
CA PRO A 91 2.86 2.50 35.67
C PRO A 91 3.64 2.33 34.36
N GLY A 92 3.35 1.29 33.58
CA GLY A 92 4.01 1.00 32.29
C GLY A 92 5.38 0.35 32.36
N ARG A 93 6.09 0.46 33.49
CA ARG A 93 7.45 -0.08 33.62
C ARG A 93 7.47 -1.61 33.70
N HIS A 94 6.64 -2.19 34.55
CA HIS A 94 6.64 -3.62 34.79
C HIS A 94 6.14 -4.43 33.57
N PRO A 95 6.77 -5.56 33.20
CA PRO A 95 6.37 -6.36 32.03
C PRO A 95 4.91 -6.81 32.06
N LEU A 96 4.35 -7.10 33.24
CA LEU A 96 2.92 -7.44 33.36
C LEU A 96 2.00 -6.27 32.98
N HIS A 97 2.40 -5.02 33.21
CA HIS A 97 1.61 -3.85 32.77
C HIS A 97 1.54 -3.81 31.25
N GLN A 98 2.71 -3.94 30.62
CA GLN A 98 2.84 -3.95 29.16
C GLN A 98 2.05 -5.12 28.55
N LEU A 99 2.04 -6.27 29.21
CA LEU A 99 1.27 -7.44 28.77
C LEU A 99 -0.23 -7.18 28.82
N LEU A 100 -0.74 -6.63 29.93
CA LEU A 100 -2.15 -6.26 30.07
C LEU A 100 -2.56 -5.19 29.05
N ASP A 101 -1.69 -4.20 28.81
CA ASP A 101 -1.87 -3.17 27.78
C ASP A 101 -1.97 -3.77 26.38
N ASN A 102 -1.03 -4.66 26.02
CA ASN A 102 -1.00 -5.34 24.73
C ASN A 102 -2.24 -6.24 24.52
N LEU A 103 -2.64 -6.98 25.55
CA LEU A 103 -3.81 -7.84 25.50
C LEU A 103 -5.10 -7.05 25.33
N GLN A 104 -5.24 -5.91 26.02
CA GLN A 104 -6.39 -5.01 25.82
C GLN A 104 -6.41 -4.43 24.41
N GLN A 105 -5.26 -3.96 23.91
CA GLN A 105 -5.11 -3.42 22.56
C GLN A 105 -5.50 -4.46 21.49
N ALA A 106 -5.12 -5.73 21.67
CA ALA A 106 -5.50 -6.82 20.78
C ALA A 106 -6.99 -7.17 20.86
N SER A 107 -7.65 -6.87 21.99
CA SER A 107 -9.02 -7.30 22.29
C SER A 107 -10.09 -6.22 22.05
N VAL A 108 -9.70 -4.94 21.92
CA VAL A 108 -10.63 -3.80 21.86
C VAL A 108 -11.73 -3.94 20.80
N GLY A 109 -11.38 -4.51 19.64
CA GLY A 109 -12.28 -4.69 18.50
C GLY A 109 -13.04 -6.02 18.46
N TRP A 110 -12.78 -6.91 19.43
CA TRP A 110 -13.29 -8.27 19.41
C TRP A 110 -14.81 -8.32 19.57
N GLN A 111 -15.45 -9.19 18.80
CA GLN A 111 -16.87 -9.51 18.84
C GLN A 111 -17.07 -11.00 18.49
N ALA A 112 -18.10 -11.63 19.07
CA ALA A 112 -18.39 -13.05 18.84
C ALA A 112 -18.58 -13.40 17.35
N ARG A 113 -19.14 -12.47 16.57
CA ARG A 113 -19.43 -12.64 15.13
C ARG A 113 -18.21 -12.56 14.20
N LEU A 114 -16.99 -12.38 14.71
CA LEU A 114 -15.76 -12.27 13.89
C LEU A 114 -15.26 -13.61 13.31
N ALA A 115 -15.96 -14.73 13.56
CA ALA A 115 -15.62 -16.06 13.04
C ALA A 115 -14.12 -16.40 13.23
N ARG A 116 -13.40 -16.68 12.14
CA ARG A 116 -11.96 -17.06 12.18
C ARG A 116 -11.06 -16.00 12.82
N ALA A 117 -11.31 -14.71 12.55
CA ALA A 117 -10.51 -13.63 13.12
C ALA A 117 -10.74 -13.51 14.64
N GLY A 118 -11.99 -13.66 15.07
CA GLY A 118 -12.35 -13.69 16.49
C GLY A 118 -11.71 -14.87 17.24
N GLN A 119 -11.70 -16.05 16.63
CA GLN A 119 -11.04 -17.23 17.19
C GLN A 119 -9.52 -17.07 17.29
N ALA A 120 -8.88 -16.45 16.30
CA ALA A 120 -7.44 -16.20 16.34
C ALA A 120 -7.06 -15.26 17.48
N CYS A 121 -7.81 -14.16 17.65
CA CYS A 121 -7.64 -13.23 18.76
C CYS A 121 -7.89 -13.93 20.11
N HIS A 122 -8.97 -14.70 20.24
CA HIS A 122 -9.26 -15.45 21.46
C HIS A 122 -8.14 -16.45 21.82
N ARG A 123 -7.59 -17.18 20.85
CA ARG A 123 -6.47 -18.10 21.09
C ARG A 123 -5.21 -17.37 21.52
N LEU A 124 -4.91 -16.22 20.91
CA LEU A 124 -3.77 -15.38 21.32
C LEU A 124 -3.93 -14.95 22.78
N VAL A 125 -5.10 -14.45 23.16
CA VAL A 125 -5.38 -13.96 24.52
C VAL A 125 -5.34 -15.11 25.53
N THR A 126 -6.14 -16.17 25.34
CA THR A 126 -6.18 -17.30 26.28
C THR A 126 -4.81 -17.99 26.41
N GLY A 127 -4.07 -18.16 25.30
CA GLY A 127 -2.73 -18.75 25.33
C GLY A 127 -1.74 -17.88 26.09
N THR A 128 -1.73 -16.57 25.84
CA THR A 128 -0.84 -15.62 26.52
C THR A 128 -1.15 -15.51 28.01
N VAL A 129 -2.44 -15.47 28.38
CA VAL A 129 -2.87 -15.48 29.79
C VAL A 129 -2.45 -16.79 30.47
N GLY A 130 -2.67 -17.93 29.82
CA GLY A 130 -2.25 -19.24 30.35
C GLY A 130 -0.75 -19.32 30.58
N ASP A 131 0.04 -18.88 29.61
CA ASP A 131 1.50 -18.86 29.72
C ASP A 131 1.96 -17.90 30.85
N ALA A 132 1.38 -16.70 30.96
CA ALA A 132 1.71 -15.76 32.02
C ALA A 132 1.42 -16.31 33.43
N LEU A 133 0.32 -17.06 33.60
CA LEU A 133 -0.03 -17.71 34.87
C LEU A 133 0.86 -18.90 35.20
N ALA A 134 1.45 -19.55 34.19
CA ALA A 134 2.40 -20.63 34.37
C ALA A 134 3.81 -20.14 34.76
N VAL A 135 4.11 -18.86 34.54
CA VAL A 135 5.39 -18.27 34.95
C VAL A 135 5.43 -18.11 36.48
N ALA A 136 6.37 -18.80 37.13
CA ALA A 136 6.65 -18.67 38.55
C ALA A 136 8.16 -18.80 38.83
N GLY A 137 8.62 -18.21 39.93
CA GLY A 137 10.00 -18.34 40.40
C GLY A 137 10.87 -17.10 40.13
N PRO A 138 12.20 -17.20 40.33
CA PRO A 138 13.10 -16.05 40.28
C PRO A 138 13.24 -15.42 38.89
N ASP A 139 13.09 -16.21 37.82
CA ASP A 139 13.22 -15.74 36.43
C ASP A 139 11.90 -15.21 35.84
N GLN A 140 10.90 -14.96 36.71
CA GLN A 140 9.55 -14.60 36.30
C GLN A 140 9.49 -13.31 35.47
N GLN A 141 10.31 -12.32 35.80
CA GLN A 141 10.34 -11.06 35.07
C GLN A 141 10.83 -11.25 33.63
N GLN A 142 11.94 -11.97 33.44
CA GLN A 142 12.50 -12.26 32.11
C GLN A 142 11.50 -13.07 31.27
N ALA A 143 10.85 -14.08 31.85
CA ALA A 143 9.85 -14.87 31.14
C ALA A 143 8.63 -14.03 30.71
N LEU A 144 8.21 -13.05 31.51
CA LEU A 144 7.16 -12.10 31.13
C LEU A 144 7.60 -11.13 30.03
N GLU A 145 8.87 -10.72 30.00
CA GLU A 145 9.45 -9.92 28.91
C GLU A 145 9.46 -10.70 27.59
N GLU A 146 9.94 -11.94 27.61
CA GLU A 146 9.92 -12.83 26.43
C GLU A 146 8.49 -13.08 25.93
N LEU A 147 7.54 -13.26 26.85
CA LEU A 147 6.12 -13.40 26.54
C LEU A 147 5.55 -12.13 25.88
N ASN A 148 5.93 -10.94 26.36
CA ASN A 148 5.54 -9.67 25.75
C ASN A 148 6.06 -9.55 24.32
N GLU A 149 7.33 -9.85 24.08
CA GLU A 149 7.92 -9.80 22.73
C GLU A 149 7.19 -10.72 21.76
N ARG A 150 6.92 -11.96 22.18
CA ARG A 150 6.18 -12.94 21.37
C ARG A 150 4.75 -12.48 21.08
N THR A 151 4.08 -11.90 22.06
CA THR A 151 2.72 -11.36 21.92
C THR A 151 2.70 -10.17 20.96
N ARG A 152 3.64 -9.23 21.11
CA ARG A 152 3.76 -8.06 20.23
C ARG A 152 4.06 -8.47 18.79
N ALA A 153 4.95 -9.43 18.58
CA ALA A 153 5.24 -9.98 17.26
C ALA A 153 4.03 -10.68 16.62
N ALA A 154 3.16 -11.33 17.41
CA ALA A 154 1.89 -11.87 16.91
C ALA A 154 0.92 -10.75 16.51
N MET A 155 0.79 -9.71 17.34
CA MET A 155 -0.06 -8.54 17.07
C MET A 155 0.39 -7.77 15.83
N GLN A 156 1.69 -7.54 15.63
CA GLN A 156 2.23 -6.83 14.47
C GLN A 156 1.96 -7.55 13.16
N ARG A 157 2.06 -8.89 13.15
CA ARG A 157 1.68 -9.72 12.01
C ARG A 157 0.17 -9.61 11.70
N ASP A 158 -0.65 -9.60 12.74
CA ASP A 158 -2.10 -9.44 12.61
C ASP A 158 -2.46 -8.05 12.06
N GLU A 159 -1.87 -7.00 12.64
CA GLU A 159 -2.06 -5.61 12.22
C GLU A 159 -1.65 -5.40 10.77
N SER A 160 -0.47 -5.87 10.35
CA SER A 160 -0.01 -5.78 8.96
C SER A 160 -0.97 -6.48 7.97
N ARG A 161 -1.62 -7.58 8.40
CA ARG A 161 -2.64 -8.27 7.60
C ARG A 161 -3.93 -7.43 7.53
N VAL A 162 -4.37 -6.90 8.66
CA VAL A 162 -5.59 -6.07 8.78
C VAL A 162 -5.45 -4.77 8.00
N GLN A 163 -4.29 -4.11 8.07
CA GLN A 163 -3.97 -2.90 7.31
C GLN A 163 -4.09 -3.15 5.79
N ARG A 164 -3.50 -4.23 5.28
CA ARG A 164 -3.64 -4.61 3.86
C ARG A 164 -5.09 -4.88 3.45
N MET A 165 -5.86 -5.56 4.31
CA MET A 165 -7.28 -5.81 4.04
C MET A 165 -8.08 -4.51 4.02
N THR A 166 -7.83 -3.64 4.99
CA THR A 166 -8.49 -2.33 5.13
C THR A 166 -8.18 -1.44 3.94
N GLN A 167 -6.93 -1.40 3.48
CA GLN A 167 -6.50 -0.62 2.32
C GLN A 167 -7.23 -1.08 1.04
N ARG A 168 -7.30 -2.39 0.80
CA ARG A 168 -8.05 -2.96 -0.34
C ARG A 168 -9.53 -2.61 -0.27
N MET A 169 -10.11 -2.65 0.93
CA MET A 169 -11.50 -2.29 1.16
C MET A 169 -11.76 -0.80 0.88
N ILE A 170 -10.86 0.08 1.31
CA ILE A 170 -10.88 1.52 1.02
C ILE A 170 -10.78 1.79 -0.48
N GLU A 171 -9.84 1.15 -1.16
CA GLU A 171 -9.65 1.32 -2.62
C GLU A 171 -10.88 0.87 -3.40
N ALA A 172 -11.46 -0.27 -3.03
CA ALA A 172 -12.70 -0.76 -3.64
C ALA A 172 -13.86 0.21 -3.42
N GLU A 173 -13.99 0.80 -2.24
CA GLU A 173 -15.05 1.76 -1.93
C GLU A 173 -14.87 3.09 -2.66
N ARG A 174 -13.64 3.62 -2.68
CA ARG A 174 -13.27 4.81 -3.47
C ARG A 174 -13.54 4.58 -4.96
N GLY A 175 -13.22 3.39 -5.47
CA GLY A 175 -13.52 3.01 -6.85
C GLY A 175 -15.02 3.06 -7.18
N LYS A 176 -15.87 2.53 -6.29
CA LYS A 176 -17.34 2.62 -6.46
C LYS A 176 -17.83 4.06 -6.48
N ILE A 177 -17.35 4.89 -5.56
CA ILE A 177 -17.71 6.30 -5.48
C ILE A 177 -17.31 7.05 -6.75
N ARG A 178 -16.07 6.85 -7.23
CA ARG A 178 -15.60 7.45 -8.49
C ARG A 178 -16.49 7.06 -9.67
N THR A 179 -16.88 5.80 -9.78
CA THR A 179 -17.79 5.33 -10.84
C THR A 179 -19.16 5.98 -10.76
N VAL A 180 -19.76 6.09 -9.57
CA VAL A 180 -21.06 6.76 -9.39
C VAL A 180 -20.95 8.24 -9.75
N LYS A 181 -19.90 8.92 -9.30
CA LYS A 181 -19.64 10.34 -9.62
C LYS A 181 -19.44 10.56 -11.12
N ALA A 182 -18.65 9.71 -11.78
CA ALA A 182 -18.40 9.80 -13.21
C ALA A 182 -19.68 9.59 -14.04
N LYS A 183 -20.51 8.61 -13.69
CA LYS A 183 -21.84 8.39 -14.30
C LYS A 183 -22.72 9.63 -14.19
N ARG A 184 -22.81 10.17 -12.97
CA ARG A 184 -23.61 11.37 -12.70
C ARG A 184 -23.13 12.56 -13.53
N GLN A 185 -21.84 12.88 -13.49
CA GLN A 185 -21.27 14.02 -14.20
C GLN A 185 -21.39 13.89 -15.72
N ALA A 186 -21.17 12.69 -16.28
CA ALA A 186 -21.37 12.44 -17.70
C ALA A 186 -22.84 12.62 -18.12
N ALA A 187 -23.78 12.15 -17.31
CA ALA A 187 -25.21 12.32 -17.56
C ALA A 187 -25.62 13.80 -17.45
N GLU A 188 -25.14 14.54 -16.45
CA GLU A 188 -25.38 15.97 -16.28
C GLU A 188 -24.86 16.78 -17.49
N MET A 189 -23.65 16.47 -17.97
CA MET A 189 -23.07 17.11 -19.15
C MET A 189 -23.93 16.89 -20.39
N ILE A 190 -24.29 15.64 -20.70
CA ILE A 190 -25.10 15.32 -21.89
C ILE A 190 -26.51 15.92 -21.77
N ASN A 191 -27.13 15.84 -20.58
CA ASN A 191 -28.46 16.40 -20.34
C ASN A 191 -28.49 17.92 -20.49
N ALA A 192 -27.42 18.62 -20.08
CA ALA A 192 -27.30 20.06 -20.27
C ALA A 192 -27.32 20.44 -21.75
N VAL A 193 -26.71 19.62 -22.61
CA VAL A 193 -26.67 19.81 -24.06
C VAL A 193 -28.02 19.47 -24.69
N LEU A 194 -28.59 18.30 -24.36
CA LEU A 194 -29.91 17.85 -24.85
C LEU A 194 -31.08 18.78 -24.46
N LYS A 195 -30.94 19.55 -23.37
CA LYS A 195 -31.95 20.54 -22.94
C LYS A 195 -31.94 21.81 -23.79
N LYS A 196 -30.84 22.13 -24.46
CA LYS A 196 -30.71 23.37 -25.25
C LYS A 196 -31.44 23.27 -26.60
N TYR A 197 -31.33 22.11 -27.27
CA TYR A 197 -31.81 21.97 -28.65
C TYR A 197 -32.47 20.61 -28.94
N PRO A 198 -33.49 20.57 -29.82
CA PRO A 198 -34.06 19.32 -30.32
C PRO A 198 -33.05 18.63 -31.24
N ALA A 199 -32.92 17.30 -31.17
CA ALA A 199 -31.94 16.59 -31.99
C ALA A 199 -32.55 15.40 -32.74
N PRO A 200 -31.90 14.91 -33.81
CA PRO A 200 -32.33 13.71 -34.50
C PRO A 200 -32.27 12.49 -33.57
N PRO A 201 -33.24 11.55 -33.64
CA PRO A 201 -33.28 10.37 -32.77
C PRO A 201 -31.97 9.54 -32.83
N ALA A 202 -31.32 9.50 -34.00
CA ALA A 202 -30.07 8.78 -34.20
C ALA A 202 -28.90 9.39 -33.41
N ILE A 203 -28.80 10.72 -33.36
CA ILE A 203 -27.80 11.45 -32.55
C ILE A 203 -28.11 11.28 -31.06
N GLY A 204 -29.38 11.30 -30.68
CA GLY A 204 -29.80 11.01 -29.31
C GLY A 204 -29.41 9.60 -28.85
N LYS A 205 -29.58 8.60 -29.71
CA LYS A 205 -29.17 7.21 -29.44
C LYS A 205 -27.64 7.11 -29.29
N PHE A 206 -26.88 7.80 -30.15
CA PHE A 206 -25.43 7.86 -30.06
C PHE A 206 -24.96 8.50 -28.74
N LEU A 207 -25.51 9.67 -28.40
CA LEU A 207 -25.17 10.41 -27.18
C LEU A 207 -25.45 9.60 -25.91
N LYS A 208 -26.60 8.90 -25.86
CA LYS A 208 -26.99 8.08 -24.71
C LYS A 208 -26.28 6.73 -24.61
N GLY A 209 -25.68 6.26 -25.71
CA GLY A 209 -24.98 4.97 -25.79
C GLY A 209 -23.47 5.15 -25.73
N ALA A 210 -22.80 4.88 -26.85
CA ALA A 210 -21.35 4.83 -26.96
C ALA A 210 -20.65 6.10 -26.45
N TRP A 211 -21.24 7.28 -26.68
CA TRP A 211 -20.68 8.55 -26.24
C TRP A 211 -20.77 8.73 -24.71
N TYR A 212 -21.91 8.40 -24.10
CA TYR A 212 -22.08 8.42 -22.64
C TYR A 212 -21.13 7.45 -21.93
N ASP A 213 -20.94 6.26 -22.48
CA ASP A 213 -19.98 5.28 -21.93
C ASP A 213 -18.53 5.77 -22.08
N SER A 214 -18.20 6.40 -23.20
CA SER A 214 -16.88 7.01 -23.41
C SER A 214 -16.62 8.20 -22.48
N ALA A 215 -17.61 9.06 -22.28
CA ALA A 215 -17.54 10.20 -21.35
C ALA A 215 -17.28 9.73 -19.91
N GLN A 216 -17.92 8.64 -19.47
CA GLN A 216 -17.64 8.02 -18.17
C GLN A 216 -16.19 7.56 -18.06
N LEU A 217 -15.64 6.92 -19.10
CA LEU A 217 -14.26 6.43 -19.11
C LEU A 217 -13.24 7.57 -19.07
N VAL A 218 -13.50 8.67 -19.78
CA VAL A 218 -12.66 9.87 -19.75
C VAL A 218 -12.63 10.47 -18.35
N LEU A 219 -13.78 10.62 -17.69
CA LEU A 219 -13.85 11.08 -16.30
C LEU A 219 -13.11 10.15 -15.33
N LEU A 220 -13.20 8.83 -15.52
CA LEU A 220 -12.51 7.85 -14.68
C LEU A 220 -10.98 7.87 -14.87
N LYS A 221 -10.52 8.14 -16.10
CA LYS A 221 -9.09 8.10 -16.46
C LYS A 221 -8.36 9.41 -16.22
N PHE A 222 -9.00 10.54 -16.54
CA PHE A 222 -8.37 11.87 -16.54
C PHE A 222 -8.96 12.81 -15.47
N GLY A 223 -10.19 12.57 -15.00
CA GLY A 223 -10.86 13.40 -14.00
C GLY A 223 -11.62 14.59 -14.61
N ALA A 224 -12.45 15.24 -13.79
CA ALA A 224 -13.35 16.32 -14.24
C ALA A 224 -12.63 17.66 -14.52
N ASP A 225 -11.47 17.90 -13.91
CA ASP A 225 -10.71 19.15 -14.10
C ASP A 225 -9.73 19.09 -15.30
N SER A 226 -9.68 17.93 -15.97
CA SER A 226 -8.75 17.64 -17.04
C SER A 226 -9.04 18.41 -18.34
N ASP A 227 -7.99 18.62 -19.15
CA ASP A 227 -8.13 19.17 -20.50
C ASP A 227 -8.91 18.21 -21.41
N GLU A 228 -8.72 16.90 -21.22
CA GLU A 228 -9.42 15.84 -21.93
C GLU A 228 -10.93 15.91 -21.69
N TRP A 229 -11.37 16.10 -20.44
CA TRP A 229 -12.79 16.28 -20.13
C TRP A 229 -13.37 17.55 -20.75
N ARG A 230 -12.61 18.66 -20.73
CA ARG A 230 -12.99 19.90 -21.41
C ARG A 230 -13.16 19.67 -22.91
N GLN A 231 -12.25 18.94 -23.55
CA GLN A 231 -12.34 18.61 -24.98
C GLN A 231 -13.56 17.75 -25.29
N VAL A 232 -13.87 16.72 -24.49
CA VAL A 232 -15.08 15.90 -24.67
C VAL A 232 -16.34 16.76 -24.52
N THR A 233 -16.39 17.64 -23.53
CA THR A 233 -17.52 18.54 -23.31
C THR A 233 -17.71 19.48 -24.51
N THR A 234 -16.64 20.14 -24.96
CA THR A 234 -16.66 21.01 -26.16
C THR A 234 -17.06 20.25 -27.42
N THR A 235 -16.56 19.03 -27.61
CA THR A 235 -16.92 18.17 -28.75
C THR A 235 -18.41 17.82 -28.72
N THR A 236 -18.96 17.58 -27.53
CA THR A 236 -20.40 17.29 -27.34
C THR A 236 -21.26 18.50 -27.67
N ASP A 237 -20.90 19.70 -27.17
CA ASP A 237 -21.58 20.94 -27.52
C ASP A 237 -21.48 21.22 -29.04
N THR A 238 -20.30 21.05 -29.63
CA THR A 238 -20.05 21.26 -31.07
C THR A 238 -20.88 20.29 -31.93
N LEU A 239 -21.01 19.03 -31.51
CA LEU A 239 -21.85 18.05 -32.19
C LEU A 239 -23.31 18.48 -32.19
N LEU A 240 -23.85 18.92 -31.05
CA LEU A 240 -25.25 19.34 -31.01
C LEU A 240 -25.49 20.66 -31.75
N ASP A 241 -24.53 21.59 -31.71
CA ASP A 241 -24.59 22.83 -32.48
C ASP A 241 -24.55 22.57 -34.00
N SER A 242 -23.72 21.62 -34.43
CA SER A 242 -23.61 21.24 -35.84
C SER A 242 -24.90 20.70 -36.45
N VAL A 243 -25.82 20.17 -35.64
CA VAL A 243 -27.13 19.71 -36.14
C VAL A 243 -28.21 20.80 -36.15
N GLN A 244 -27.91 22.00 -35.65
CA GLN A 244 -28.82 23.16 -35.64
C GLN A 244 -28.51 24.21 -36.70
N VAL A 245 -27.34 24.16 -37.35
CA VAL A 245 -26.86 25.26 -38.19
C VAL A 245 -27.84 25.59 -39.32
N ALA A 246 -28.22 26.87 -39.40
CA ALA A 246 -29.17 27.39 -40.37
C ALA A 246 -28.66 27.22 -41.82
N ALA A 247 -29.59 27.04 -42.77
CA ALA A 247 -29.31 26.83 -44.18
C ALA A 247 -28.83 28.09 -44.95
N ASP A 248 -28.22 29.07 -44.27
CA ASP A 248 -27.68 30.28 -44.87
C ASP A 248 -26.23 30.07 -45.39
N GLY A 249 -25.72 31.00 -46.21
CA GLY A 249 -24.43 30.82 -46.88
C GLY A 249 -23.22 30.74 -45.94
N LYS A 250 -23.26 31.46 -44.81
CA LYS A 250 -22.19 31.42 -43.79
C LYS A 250 -22.28 30.17 -42.91
N GLY A 251 -23.49 29.75 -42.53
CA GLY A 251 -23.73 28.50 -41.82
C GLY A 251 -23.29 27.28 -42.61
N ARG A 252 -23.48 27.28 -43.93
CA ARG A 252 -22.99 26.19 -44.81
C ARG A 252 -21.47 26.03 -44.81
N GLN A 253 -20.72 27.13 -44.84
CA GLN A 253 -19.26 27.07 -44.81
C GLN A 253 -18.76 26.55 -43.45
N HIS A 254 -19.37 27.02 -42.36
CA HIS A 254 -19.06 26.55 -41.01
C HIS A 254 -19.40 25.05 -40.81
N LEU A 255 -20.55 24.60 -41.32
CA LEU A 255 -20.91 23.17 -41.34
C LEU A 255 -19.87 22.34 -42.08
N PHE A 256 -19.38 22.80 -43.22
CA PHE A 256 -18.39 22.06 -44.00
C PHE A 256 -17.08 21.88 -43.23
N GLU A 257 -16.60 22.93 -42.57
CA GLU A 257 -15.43 22.86 -41.68
C GLU A 257 -15.66 21.87 -40.54
N LEU A 258 -16.82 21.93 -39.88
CA LEU A 258 -17.18 21.02 -38.79
C LEU A 258 -17.24 19.56 -39.26
N VAL A 259 -17.85 19.27 -40.40
CA VAL A 259 -17.96 17.91 -40.97
C VAL A 259 -16.59 17.31 -41.26
N THR A 260 -15.58 18.11 -41.60
CA THR A 260 -14.23 17.60 -41.87
C THR A 260 -13.41 17.26 -40.62
N HIS A 261 -13.67 17.93 -39.48
CA HIS A 261 -12.84 17.80 -38.28
C HIS A 261 -13.53 17.06 -37.12
N LEU A 262 -14.85 17.21 -36.97
CA LEU A 262 -15.63 16.65 -35.86
C LEU A 262 -15.60 15.11 -35.82
N PRO A 263 -15.71 14.36 -36.94
CA PRO A 263 -15.63 12.89 -36.91
C PRO A 263 -14.30 12.37 -36.34
N ARG A 264 -13.18 13.05 -36.63
CA ARG A 264 -11.87 12.70 -36.08
C ARG A 264 -11.80 12.91 -34.57
N GLN A 265 -12.38 14.01 -34.08
CA GLN A 265 -12.45 14.30 -32.65
C GLN A 265 -13.37 13.31 -31.93
N LEU A 266 -14.53 13.00 -32.49
CA LEU A 266 -15.44 11.98 -31.95
C LEU A 266 -14.76 10.61 -31.90
N LYS A 267 -14.09 10.19 -32.99
CA LYS A 267 -13.34 8.93 -33.06
C LYS A 267 -12.22 8.86 -32.03
N HIS A 268 -11.52 9.97 -31.77
CA HIS A 268 -10.47 10.04 -30.76
C HIS A 268 -11.00 9.79 -29.33
N TRP A 269 -12.20 10.30 -29.03
CA TRP A 269 -12.79 10.24 -27.69
C TRP A 269 -13.72 9.04 -27.46
N LEU A 270 -13.99 8.20 -28.46
CA LEU A 270 -14.83 6.99 -28.35
C LEU A 270 -14.10 5.83 -27.62
N PHE A 271 -13.70 6.07 -26.36
CA PHE A 271 -13.02 5.11 -25.51
C PHE A 271 -13.78 3.79 -25.31
N SER A 272 -15.12 3.83 -25.28
CA SER A 272 -15.95 2.64 -25.05
C SER A 272 -15.88 1.62 -26.19
N LEU A 273 -15.52 2.05 -27.40
CA LEU A 273 -15.43 1.23 -28.60
C LEU A 273 -13.99 1.00 -29.08
N GLN A 274 -12.98 1.29 -28.26
CA GLN A 274 -11.57 1.27 -28.68
C GLN A 274 -11.05 -0.05 -29.23
N HIS A 275 -11.71 -1.16 -28.93
CA HIS A 275 -11.32 -2.50 -29.38
C HIS A 275 -12.17 -3.01 -30.57
N ASP A 276 -13.11 -2.19 -31.06
CA ASP A 276 -14.04 -2.55 -32.13
C ASP A 276 -14.07 -1.44 -33.19
N SER A 277 -13.21 -1.56 -34.20
CA SER A 277 -13.10 -0.55 -35.27
C SER A 277 -14.39 -0.44 -36.08
N ASP A 278 -15.10 -1.54 -36.28
CA ASP A 278 -16.34 -1.57 -37.06
C ASP A 278 -17.44 -0.83 -36.30
N ALA A 279 -17.57 -1.05 -34.98
CA ALA A 279 -18.53 -0.31 -34.16
C ALA A 279 -18.21 1.19 -34.06
N VAL A 280 -16.93 1.57 -34.04
CA VAL A 280 -16.53 2.99 -34.11
C VAL A 280 -16.99 3.61 -35.44
N ASP A 281 -16.73 2.94 -36.55
CA ASP A 281 -17.08 3.45 -37.87
C ASP A 281 -18.61 3.50 -38.06
N ASP A 282 -19.37 2.55 -37.53
CA ASP A 282 -20.84 2.60 -37.49
C ASP A 282 -21.36 3.78 -36.67
N ALA A 283 -20.79 4.01 -35.48
CA ALA A 283 -21.21 5.09 -34.59
C ALA A 283 -20.91 6.48 -35.18
N ILE A 284 -19.77 6.63 -35.83
CA ILE A 284 -19.40 7.85 -36.56
C ILE A 284 -20.24 8.00 -37.83
N GLY A 285 -20.52 6.92 -38.54
CA GLY A 285 -21.35 6.91 -39.75
C GLY A 285 -22.76 7.45 -39.49
N VAL A 286 -23.33 7.23 -38.30
CA VAL A 286 -24.61 7.84 -37.89
C VAL A 286 -24.53 9.37 -37.86
N VAL A 287 -23.43 9.92 -37.35
CA VAL A 287 -23.19 11.37 -37.25
C VAL A 287 -22.95 11.96 -38.64
N GLU A 288 -22.06 11.33 -39.42
CA GLU A 288 -21.76 11.76 -40.80
C GLU A 288 -23.01 11.74 -41.69
N PHE A 289 -23.85 10.71 -41.55
CA PHE A 289 -25.12 10.62 -42.29
C PHE A 289 -26.07 11.78 -41.94
N ALA A 290 -26.17 12.15 -40.66
CA ALA A 290 -26.97 13.29 -40.24
C ALA A 290 -26.42 14.60 -40.83
N HIS A 291 -25.11 14.81 -40.83
CA HIS A 291 -24.49 15.99 -41.43
C HIS A 291 -24.65 16.06 -42.95
N LEU A 292 -24.53 14.92 -43.65
CA LEU A 292 -24.76 14.85 -45.10
C LEU A 292 -26.19 15.23 -45.48
N LYS A 293 -27.18 14.83 -44.67
CA LYS A 293 -28.57 15.24 -44.87
C LYS A 293 -28.76 16.75 -44.73
N LEU A 294 -28.12 17.37 -43.72
CA LEU A 294 -28.15 18.82 -43.52
C LEU A 294 -27.50 19.57 -44.69
N LEU A 295 -26.31 19.13 -45.14
CA LEU A 295 -25.63 19.73 -46.31
C LEU A 295 -26.49 19.67 -47.58
N ARG A 296 -27.19 18.56 -47.79
CA ARG A 296 -28.11 18.32 -48.92
C ARG A 296 -29.48 18.99 -48.76
N ASN A 297 -29.71 19.77 -47.71
CA ASN A 297 -30.95 20.49 -47.44
C ASN A 297 -32.19 19.55 -47.33
N GLN A 298 -31.98 18.30 -46.88
CA GLN A 298 -33.07 17.36 -46.69
C GLN A 298 -33.75 17.59 -45.34
N PRO A 299 -35.09 17.44 -45.25
CA PRO A 299 -35.79 17.56 -43.98
C PRO A 299 -35.32 16.47 -43.01
N MET A 300 -35.01 16.87 -41.78
CA MET A 300 -34.66 15.97 -40.69
C MET A 300 -35.68 16.13 -39.57
N GLU A 301 -36.28 15.02 -39.16
CA GLU A 301 -37.11 14.97 -37.98
C GLU A 301 -36.24 15.17 -36.74
N THR A 302 -36.55 16.20 -35.97
CA THR A 302 -35.89 16.52 -34.71
C THR A 302 -36.89 16.37 -33.58
N GLU A 303 -36.45 15.78 -32.47
CA GLU A 303 -37.27 15.59 -31.28
C GLU A 303 -36.53 16.03 -30.03
N TRP A 304 -37.29 16.35 -28.98
CA TRP A 304 -36.73 16.59 -27.66
C TRP A 304 -36.39 15.25 -27.01
N ILE A 305 -35.10 14.91 -27.02
CA ILE A 305 -34.61 13.65 -26.48
C ILE A 305 -34.76 13.67 -24.96
N ALA A 306 -35.44 12.65 -24.40
CA ALA A 306 -35.59 12.52 -22.94
C ALA A 306 -34.22 12.52 -22.23
N PRO A 307 -34.07 13.17 -21.06
CA PRO A 307 -32.79 13.19 -20.35
C PRO A 307 -32.37 11.80 -19.85
N LEU A 308 -31.06 11.58 -19.75
CA LEU A 308 -30.47 10.45 -19.04
C LEU A 308 -30.86 10.51 -17.56
N PRO A 309 -31.18 9.38 -16.91
CA PRO A 309 -31.49 9.36 -15.49
C PRO A 309 -30.24 9.74 -14.69
N VAL A 310 -30.31 10.88 -14.00
CA VAL A 310 -29.32 11.25 -13.00
C VAL A 310 -29.86 10.74 -11.67
N ALA A 311 -29.19 9.74 -11.08
CA ALA A 311 -29.59 9.30 -9.76
C ALA A 311 -29.46 10.49 -8.80
N ASP A 312 -30.55 10.88 -8.14
CA ASP A 312 -30.56 11.76 -6.96
C ASP A 312 -29.95 10.99 -5.77
N THR A 313 -28.73 10.54 -5.94
CA THR A 313 -27.83 10.17 -4.85
C THR A 313 -26.91 11.34 -4.61
N ALA A 314 -27.46 12.55 -4.49
CA ALA A 314 -26.90 13.40 -3.47
C ALA A 314 -27.05 12.58 -2.19
N PRO A 315 -25.96 12.16 -1.50
CA PRO A 315 -26.15 11.84 -0.09
C PRO A 315 -26.82 13.08 0.47
N THR A 316 -28.10 12.96 0.86
CA THR A 316 -28.87 14.04 1.50
C THR A 316 -27.88 14.74 2.38
N ALA A 317 -27.46 15.96 2.00
CA ALA A 317 -26.25 16.57 2.52
C ALA A 317 -26.49 16.72 4.02
N ALA A 318 -26.02 15.73 4.76
CA ALA A 318 -26.42 15.55 6.13
C ALA A 318 -25.81 16.75 6.83
N ARG A 319 -26.68 17.56 7.43
CA ARG A 319 -26.29 18.76 8.14
C ARG A 319 -25.27 18.36 9.20
N GLY A 320 -24.25 19.19 9.37
CA GLY A 320 -23.25 19.06 10.43
C GLY A 320 -21.89 18.58 9.94
N ASP A 321 -20.86 19.28 10.41
CA ASP A 321 -19.51 18.76 10.41
C ASP A 321 -19.34 17.77 11.57
N ILE A 322 -18.52 16.75 11.37
CA ILE A 322 -18.11 15.88 12.48
C ILE A 322 -16.99 16.59 13.24
N PRO A 323 -17.00 16.56 14.58
CA PRO A 323 -15.90 17.06 15.40
C PRO A 323 -14.53 16.56 14.93
N GLU A 324 -13.53 17.43 14.96
CA GLU A 324 -12.13 17.09 14.61
C GLU A 324 -11.52 16.03 15.54
N ALA A 325 -12.13 15.83 16.71
CA ALA A 325 -11.79 14.75 17.64
C ALA A 325 -11.99 13.34 17.06
N VAL A 326 -12.86 13.18 16.05
CA VAL A 326 -13.11 11.91 15.36
C VAL A 326 -12.06 11.71 14.28
N ARG A 327 -11.14 10.78 14.55
CA ARG A 327 -9.95 10.50 13.73
C ARG A 327 -9.95 9.06 13.22
N GLU A 328 -9.38 8.88 12.04
CA GLU A 328 -9.12 7.56 11.49
C GLU A 328 -8.27 6.74 12.47
N GLY A 329 -8.56 5.45 12.56
CA GLY A 329 -7.91 4.53 13.49
C GLY A 329 -8.59 4.39 14.85
N GLN A 330 -9.52 5.27 15.22
CA GLN A 330 -10.24 5.17 16.49
C GLN A 330 -11.28 4.05 16.48
N TRP A 331 -11.44 3.40 17.63
CA TRP A 331 -12.46 2.38 17.86
C TRP A 331 -13.71 2.98 18.48
N PHE A 332 -14.86 2.58 17.98
CA PHE A 332 -16.17 3.01 18.47
C PHE A 332 -17.03 1.80 18.80
N ARG A 333 -17.84 1.94 19.85
CA ARG A 333 -18.99 1.10 20.11
C ARG A 333 -20.23 1.86 19.65
N LEU A 334 -20.99 1.24 18.75
CA LEU A 334 -22.09 1.82 17.99
C LEU A 334 -23.36 1.02 18.26
N GLU A 335 -24.37 1.67 18.83
CA GLU A 335 -25.69 1.07 19.05
C GLU A 335 -26.57 1.32 17.83
N LEU A 336 -26.75 0.27 17.02
CA LEU A 336 -27.49 0.34 15.76
C LEU A 336 -28.99 0.02 15.89
N GLY A 337 -29.49 -0.32 17.09
CA GLY A 337 -30.87 -0.73 17.33
C GLY A 337 -30.97 -1.88 18.35
N SER A 338 -31.95 -2.77 18.18
CA SER A 338 -32.29 -3.86 19.10
C SER A 338 -31.31 -5.05 19.14
N GLY A 339 -30.09 -4.89 18.63
CA GLY A 339 -29.07 -5.93 18.56
C GLY A 339 -27.87 -5.64 19.47
N GLU A 340 -26.91 -6.56 19.49
CA GLU A 340 -25.63 -6.33 20.18
C GLU A 340 -24.91 -5.10 19.61
N PRO A 341 -24.27 -4.29 20.47
CA PRO A 341 -23.56 -3.10 20.02
C PRO A 341 -22.40 -3.49 19.09
N LEU A 342 -22.27 -2.73 18.00
CA LEU A 342 -21.22 -2.93 17.01
C LEU A 342 -19.93 -2.28 17.50
N ARG A 343 -18.84 -3.05 17.64
CA ARG A 343 -17.49 -2.48 17.74
C ARG A 343 -16.88 -2.32 16.37
N ALA A 344 -16.45 -1.11 16.01
CA ALA A 344 -15.84 -0.88 14.71
C ALA A 344 -14.76 0.22 14.77
N LYS A 345 -13.73 0.05 13.95
CA LYS A 345 -12.64 1.01 13.76
C LYS A 345 -13.02 1.94 12.62
N LEU A 346 -12.88 3.25 12.81
CA LEU A 346 -13.00 4.21 11.72
C LEU A 346 -11.83 4.01 10.76
N ALA A 347 -12.10 3.47 9.58
CA ALA A 347 -11.10 3.13 8.58
C ALA A 347 -10.80 4.29 7.63
N LEU A 348 -11.82 5.06 7.26
CA LEU A 348 -11.68 6.20 6.36
C LEU A 348 -12.74 7.26 6.63
N ARG A 349 -12.32 8.52 6.62
CA ARG A 349 -13.18 9.70 6.60
C ARG A 349 -13.19 10.29 5.18
N MET A 350 -14.35 10.26 4.53
CA MET A 350 -14.55 10.80 3.18
C MET A 350 -15.21 12.17 3.29
N ASN A 351 -14.41 13.24 3.20
CA ASN A 351 -14.89 14.61 3.40
C ASN A 351 -15.79 15.10 2.26
N ASP A 352 -15.44 14.80 1.01
CA ASP A 352 -16.20 15.24 -0.18
C ASP A 352 -17.60 14.63 -0.20
N GLU A 353 -17.70 13.33 0.09
CA GLU A 353 -18.96 12.61 0.14
C GLU A 353 -19.68 12.73 1.49
N LYS A 354 -19.03 13.32 2.50
CA LYS A 354 -19.48 13.40 3.90
C LYS A 354 -19.88 12.03 4.47
N GLN A 355 -19.02 11.03 4.27
CA GLN A 355 -19.24 9.65 4.69
C GLN A 355 -18.11 9.14 5.59
N LEU A 356 -18.46 8.33 6.57
CA LEU A 356 -17.54 7.57 7.40
C LEU A 356 -17.61 6.10 7.05
N LEU A 357 -16.44 5.47 6.92
CA LEU A 357 -16.30 4.05 6.61
C LEU A 357 -15.70 3.31 7.80
N PHE A 358 -16.41 2.30 8.28
CA PHE A 358 -16.01 1.53 9.46
C PHE A 358 -15.66 0.09 9.10
N ALA A 359 -14.54 -0.37 9.66
CA ALA A 359 -14.05 -1.73 9.53
C ALA A 359 -14.13 -2.47 10.87
N ASN A 360 -14.27 -3.78 10.82
CA ASN A 360 -14.09 -4.62 12.01
C ASN A 360 -12.61 -4.92 12.28
N GLN A 361 -12.33 -5.73 13.31
CA GLN A 361 -10.97 -6.15 13.66
C GLN A 361 -10.24 -6.92 12.56
N ALA A 362 -10.96 -7.50 11.59
CA ALA A 362 -10.37 -8.18 10.45
C ALA A 362 -10.07 -7.24 9.25
N GLY A 363 -10.39 -5.95 9.36
CA GLY A 363 -10.25 -4.98 8.26
C GLY A 363 -11.37 -5.05 7.22
N ILE A 364 -12.48 -5.72 7.54
CA ILE A 364 -13.63 -5.88 6.64
C ILE A 364 -14.65 -4.76 6.93
N LYS A 365 -15.21 -4.17 5.88
CA LYS A 365 -16.30 -3.18 5.97
C LYS A 365 -17.49 -3.76 6.73
N VAL A 366 -17.93 -3.06 7.77
CA VAL A 366 -19.12 -3.44 8.56
C VAL A 366 -20.18 -2.36 8.61
N LEU A 367 -19.81 -1.10 8.42
CA LEU A 367 -20.73 0.01 8.45
C LEU A 367 -20.23 1.17 7.58
N GLN A 368 -21.16 1.89 6.97
CA GLN A 368 -20.93 3.18 6.34
C GLN A 368 -22.07 4.12 6.77
N ARG A 369 -21.73 5.34 7.19
CA ARG A 369 -22.70 6.34 7.67
C ARG A 369 -22.35 7.72 7.16
N SER A 370 -23.36 8.56 6.96
CA SER A 370 -23.14 9.97 6.70
C SER A 370 -22.63 10.69 7.95
N PHE A 371 -22.07 11.88 7.76
CA PHE A 371 -21.61 12.72 8.85
C PHE A 371 -22.75 13.09 9.81
N GLY A 372 -23.90 13.49 9.28
CA GLY A 372 -25.07 13.83 10.10
C GLY A 372 -25.64 12.63 10.84
N ASP A 373 -25.77 11.46 10.19
CA ASP A 373 -26.27 10.25 10.88
C ASP A 373 -25.37 9.87 12.07
N PHE A 374 -24.04 9.97 11.88
CA PHE A 374 -23.10 9.69 12.95
C PHE A 374 -23.18 10.73 14.08
N ALA A 375 -23.31 12.01 13.74
CA ALA A 375 -23.49 13.08 14.71
C ALA A 375 -24.80 12.92 15.51
N ASP A 376 -25.90 12.56 14.85
CA ASP A 376 -27.19 12.28 15.48
C ASP A 376 -27.11 11.07 16.41
N MET A 377 -26.44 10.00 15.98
CA MET A 377 -26.18 8.84 16.84
C MET A 377 -25.34 9.22 18.06
N ALA A 378 -24.31 10.04 17.88
CA ALA A 378 -23.45 10.50 18.98
C ALA A 378 -24.23 11.39 19.96
N ALA A 379 -25.06 12.31 19.47
CA ALA A 379 -25.93 13.16 20.28
C ALA A 379 -26.96 12.34 21.08
N GLN A 380 -27.42 11.21 20.54
CA GLN A 380 -28.32 10.27 21.21
C GLN A 380 -27.61 9.34 22.21
N GLY A 381 -26.29 9.46 22.40
CA GLY A 381 -25.51 8.57 23.26
C GLY A 381 -25.29 7.16 22.70
N LYS A 382 -25.62 6.92 21.43
CA LYS A 382 -25.47 5.62 20.75
C LYS A 382 -24.06 5.37 20.22
N VAL A 383 -23.15 6.32 20.41
CA VAL A 383 -21.75 6.23 20.02
C VAL A 383 -20.89 6.45 21.25
N SER A 384 -20.02 5.51 21.56
CA SER A 384 -19.02 5.66 22.61
C SER A 384 -17.63 5.30 22.07
N LEU A 385 -16.65 6.17 22.32
CA LEU A 385 -15.25 5.93 21.98
C LEU A 385 -14.71 4.79 22.85
N LEU A 386 -14.07 3.81 22.21
CA LEU A 386 -13.33 2.75 22.90
C LEU A 386 -11.87 3.16 22.96
N LEU A 387 -11.41 3.51 24.16
CA LEU A 387 -10.02 3.86 24.40
C LEU A 387 -9.13 2.61 24.30
N CYS A 388 -7.89 2.82 23.87
CA CYS A 388 -6.88 1.78 23.71
C CYS A 388 -5.48 2.35 23.97
N GLY A 389 -4.44 1.54 23.83
CA GLY A 389 -3.04 1.89 24.13
C GLY A 389 -2.60 1.33 25.48
N ALA A 390 -1.82 2.11 26.23
CA ALA A 390 -1.33 1.77 27.57
C ALA A 390 -2.46 1.77 28.62
N SER A 391 -3.48 0.94 28.40
CA SER A 391 -4.78 0.97 29.07
C SER A 391 -4.71 0.71 30.57
N PHE A 392 -4.06 -0.38 30.98
CA PHE A 392 -3.87 -0.77 32.36
C PHE A 392 -2.91 0.20 33.06
N SER A 393 -1.82 0.57 32.39
CA SER A 393 -0.87 1.56 32.90
C SER A 393 -1.53 2.91 33.17
N ARG A 394 -2.43 3.37 32.28
CA ARG A 394 -3.23 4.58 32.49
C ARG A 394 -4.20 4.44 33.67
N ALA A 395 -4.80 3.27 33.86
CA ALA A 395 -5.70 3.02 34.97
C ALA A 395 -4.95 2.99 36.33
N LEU A 396 -3.74 2.42 36.37
CA LEU A 396 -2.87 2.45 37.55
C LEU A 396 -2.51 3.88 37.95
N ALA A 397 -2.08 4.70 36.98
CA ALA A 397 -1.76 6.10 37.21
C ALA A 397 -2.99 6.90 37.67
N ALA A 398 -4.14 6.69 37.05
CA ALA A 398 -5.40 7.33 37.43
C ALA A 398 -5.81 6.97 38.86
N ALA A 399 -5.65 5.70 39.27
CA ALA A 399 -5.90 5.24 40.64
C ALA A 399 -4.91 5.85 41.65
N ALA A 400 -3.70 6.22 41.22
CA ALA A 400 -2.73 6.97 42.03
C ALA A 400 -3.03 8.48 42.06
N GLY A 401 -4.07 8.95 41.38
CA GLY A 401 -4.45 10.37 41.31
C GLY A 401 -3.80 11.15 40.17
N VAL A 402 -3.02 10.51 39.30
CA VAL A 402 -2.45 11.13 38.09
C VAL A 402 -3.53 11.17 37.01
N ARG A 403 -4.14 12.34 36.81
CA ARG A 403 -5.33 12.52 35.95
C ARG A 403 -5.06 13.25 34.63
N SER A 404 -3.90 13.88 34.45
CA SER A 404 -3.59 14.60 33.20
C SER A 404 -2.88 13.67 32.20
N THR A 405 -3.25 13.79 30.92
CA THR A 405 -2.60 13.04 29.82
C THR A 405 -1.16 13.49 29.58
N GLU A 406 -0.80 14.73 29.91
CA GLU A 406 0.58 15.23 29.78
C GLU A 406 1.52 14.65 30.84
N ASP A 407 1.05 14.50 32.10
CA ASP A 407 1.84 13.85 33.16
C ASP A 407 1.99 12.34 32.89
N LEU A 408 0.97 11.74 32.27
CA LEU A 408 0.94 10.34 31.85
C LEU A 408 1.78 10.08 30.59
N ASP A 409 1.76 10.96 29.59
CA ASP A 409 2.61 10.87 28.40
C ASP A 409 4.08 11.19 28.72
N GLY A 410 4.35 12.03 29.74
CA GLY A 410 5.70 12.22 30.27
C GLY A 410 6.27 10.96 30.93
N THR A 411 5.42 10.18 31.61
CA THR A 411 5.82 8.95 32.32
C THR A 411 5.78 7.69 31.44
N LEU A 412 4.72 7.49 30.65
CA LEU A 412 4.55 6.34 29.74
C LEU A 412 5.08 6.60 28.33
N GLY A 413 4.96 7.84 27.84
CA GLY A 413 5.35 8.20 26.47
C GLY A 413 6.86 8.23 26.27
N ALA A 414 7.66 8.55 27.29
CA ALA A 414 9.13 8.48 27.18
C ALA A 414 9.63 7.04 26.97
N GLU A 415 9.05 6.06 27.68
CA GLU A 415 9.41 4.64 27.54
C GLU A 415 8.77 4.02 26.29
N ALA A 416 7.50 4.32 26.00
CA ALA A 416 6.85 3.86 24.76
C ALA A 416 7.46 4.50 23.50
N ALA A 417 8.00 5.73 23.59
CA ALA A 417 8.76 6.35 22.51
C ALA A 417 10.17 5.75 22.40
N ARG A 418 10.83 5.43 23.51
CA ARG A 418 12.12 4.70 23.49
C ARG A 418 11.95 3.30 22.90
N ALA A 419 10.93 2.55 23.29
CA ALA A 419 10.64 1.22 22.74
C ALA A 419 10.26 1.29 21.24
N ARG A 420 9.45 2.29 20.84
CA ARG A 420 9.14 2.55 19.42
C ARG A 420 10.38 2.96 18.62
N GLN A 421 11.20 3.87 19.15
CA GLN A 421 12.45 4.27 18.51
C GLN A 421 13.43 3.11 18.42
N GLU A 422 13.53 2.27 19.43
CA GLU A 422 14.40 1.11 19.43
C GLU A 422 13.92 0.05 18.44
N GLN A 423 12.60 -0.17 18.36
CA GLN A 423 12.00 -1.04 17.36
C GLN A 423 12.17 -0.50 15.93
N GLU A 424 11.88 0.77 15.69
CA GLU A 424 12.12 1.43 14.40
C GLU A 424 13.61 1.39 14.03
N ARG A 425 14.51 1.54 15.00
CA ARG A 425 15.96 1.44 14.78
C ARG A 425 16.36 0.02 14.40
N ARG A 426 15.81 -1.01 15.06
CA ARG A 426 16.05 -2.42 14.73
C ARG A 426 15.49 -2.77 13.34
N GLU A 427 14.28 -2.31 13.01
CA GLU A 427 13.68 -2.51 11.68
C GLU A 427 14.47 -1.81 10.58
N LEU A 428 14.95 -0.58 10.84
CA LEU A 428 15.82 0.15 9.92
C LEU A 428 17.18 -0.53 9.75
N GLU A 429 17.77 -1.04 10.82
CA GLU A 429 19.02 -1.82 10.80
C GLU A 429 18.86 -3.12 9.99
N GLU A 430 17.76 -3.86 10.19
CA GLU A 430 17.43 -5.06 9.41
C GLU A 430 17.18 -4.74 7.93
N ALA A 431 16.42 -3.68 7.63
CA ALA A 431 16.16 -3.24 6.27
C ALA A 431 17.44 -2.77 5.56
N ASN A 432 18.32 -2.04 6.27
CA ASN A 432 19.62 -1.62 5.75
C ASN A 432 20.53 -2.83 5.50
N ARG A 433 20.54 -3.82 6.40
CA ARG A 433 21.30 -5.06 6.23
C ARG A 433 20.82 -5.87 5.03
N ALA A 434 19.49 -6.00 4.85
CA ALA A 434 18.91 -6.67 3.69
C ALA A 434 19.23 -5.93 2.38
N ARG A 435 19.17 -4.59 2.39
CA ARG A 435 19.53 -3.76 1.22
C ARG A 435 21.01 -3.88 0.88
N GLN A 436 21.90 -3.87 1.87
CA GLN A 436 23.33 -4.08 1.65
C GLN A 436 23.63 -5.48 1.10
N GLN A 437 22.96 -6.52 1.60
CA GLN A 437 23.10 -7.88 1.07
C GLN A 437 22.62 -7.99 -0.39
N HIS A 438 21.50 -7.34 -0.74
CA HIS A 438 21.00 -7.31 -2.12
C HIS A 438 21.98 -6.61 -3.07
N LEU A 439 22.47 -5.42 -2.68
CA LEU A 439 23.44 -4.66 -3.48
C LEU A 439 24.77 -5.42 -3.65
N ALA A 440 25.24 -6.10 -2.59
CA ALA A 440 26.43 -6.94 -2.67
C ALA A 440 26.24 -8.16 -3.60
N ALA A 441 25.05 -8.79 -3.55
CA ALA A 441 24.71 -9.90 -4.44
C ALA A 441 24.62 -9.46 -5.91
N GLU A 442 24.02 -8.29 -6.19
CA GLU A 442 23.96 -7.72 -7.55
C GLU A 442 25.36 -7.35 -8.07
N ALA A 443 26.21 -6.72 -7.25
CA ALA A 443 27.58 -6.38 -7.62
C ALA A 443 28.42 -7.62 -7.91
N ALA A 444 28.30 -8.67 -7.08
CA ALA A 444 28.98 -9.94 -7.31
C ALA A 444 28.51 -10.65 -8.61
N ARG A 445 27.23 -10.50 -8.96
CA ARG A 445 26.69 -11.06 -10.21
C ARG A 445 27.22 -10.31 -11.44
N ARG A 446 27.23 -8.97 -11.41
CA ARG A 446 27.79 -8.14 -12.48
C ARG A 446 29.28 -8.40 -12.68
N ALA A 447 30.06 -8.51 -11.61
CA ALA A 447 31.48 -8.83 -11.69
C ALA A 447 31.73 -10.21 -12.34
N LYS A 448 30.91 -11.22 -12.03
CA LYS A 448 30.98 -12.54 -12.68
C LYS A 448 30.61 -12.49 -14.16
N GLU A 449 29.57 -11.74 -14.52
CA GLU A 449 29.12 -11.54 -15.90
C GLU A 449 30.18 -10.79 -16.74
N GLU A 450 30.81 -9.75 -16.19
CA GLU A 450 31.90 -9.00 -16.83
C GLU A 450 33.16 -9.86 -17.03
N GLN A 451 33.50 -10.68 -16.03
CA GLN A 451 34.66 -11.57 -16.10
C GLN A 451 34.45 -12.71 -17.11
N GLN A 452 33.26 -13.30 -17.17
CA GLN A 452 32.91 -14.30 -18.20
C GLN A 452 32.86 -13.70 -19.62
N ALA A 453 32.37 -12.47 -19.78
CA ALA A 453 32.36 -11.78 -21.07
C ALA A 453 33.79 -11.42 -21.52
N GLY A 454 34.67 -11.02 -20.59
CA GLY A 454 36.09 -10.77 -20.84
C GLY A 454 36.85 -12.02 -21.28
N ASP A 455 36.66 -13.14 -20.57
CA ASP A 455 37.30 -14.41 -20.91
C ASP A 455 36.80 -14.99 -22.24
N SER A 456 35.51 -14.82 -22.55
CA SER A 456 34.92 -15.23 -23.83
C SER A 456 35.48 -14.40 -25.00
N ARG A 457 35.61 -13.07 -24.85
CA ARG A 457 36.26 -12.21 -25.85
C ARG A 457 37.72 -12.57 -26.08
N ARG A 458 38.47 -12.88 -25.02
CA ARG A 458 39.88 -13.31 -25.10
C ARG A 458 40.02 -14.66 -25.81
N GLN A 459 39.10 -15.60 -25.58
CA GLN A 459 39.07 -16.88 -26.29
C GLN A 459 38.70 -16.75 -27.78
N GLU A 460 37.76 -15.86 -28.13
CA GLU A 460 37.43 -15.58 -29.54
C GLU A 460 38.59 -14.93 -30.30
N MET A 461 39.32 -14.00 -29.66
CA MET A 461 40.51 -13.37 -30.24
C MET A 461 41.67 -14.35 -30.47
N LYS A 462 41.87 -15.34 -29.58
CA LYS A 462 42.89 -16.39 -29.75
C LYS A 462 42.61 -17.34 -30.92
N LYS A 463 41.35 -17.42 -31.39
CA LYS A 463 40.92 -18.38 -32.42
C LYS A 463 40.87 -17.80 -33.84
N ALA A 464 40.87 -16.47 -34.00
CA ALA A 464 40.79 -15.83 -35.31
C ALA A 464 42.19 -15.67 -35.96
N GLU A 465 42.46 -16.40 -37.05
CA GLU A 465 43.65 -16.16 -37.88
C GLU A 465 43.53 -14.81 -38.62
N LEU A 466 44.60 -14.00 -38.60
CA LEU A 466 44.65 -12.72 -39.29
C LEU A 466 44.53 -12.92 -40.82
N PRO A 467 43.61 -12.24 -41.52
CA PRO A 467 43.49 -12.36 -42.96
C PRO A 467 44.70 -11.76 -43.67
N MET A 468 45.19 -12.45 -44.72
CA MET A 468 46.28 -11.94 -45.56
C MET A 468 45.91 -10.56 -46.14
N GLY A 469 46.85 -9.62 -46.05
CA GLY A 469 46.68 -8.24 -46.48
C GLY A 469 46.20 -7.26 -45.41
N ALA A 470 46.01 -7.70 -44.16
CA ALA A 470 45.71 -6.79 -43.05
C ALA A 470 46.89 -5.86 -42.73
N TRP A 471 46.61 -4.60 -42.41
CA TRP A 471 47.60 -3.64 -41.93
C TRP A 471 47.63 -3.62 -40.40
N LEU A 472 48.83 -3.75 -39.83
CA LEU A 472 49.07 -3.69 -38.40
C LEU A 472 50.04 -2.55 -38.07
N GLY A 473 49.75 -1.82 -37.00
CA GLY A 473 50.66 -0.86 -36.38
C GLY A 473 51.35 -1.52 -35.19
N PHE A 474 52.67 -1.57 -35.23
CA PHE A 474 53.53 -2.08 -34.17
C PHE A 474 54.12 -0.90 -33.39
N HIS A 475 53.83 -0.83 -32.10
CA HIS A 475 54.28 0.24 -31.19
C HIS A 475 55.45 -0.17 -30.30
N ASP A 476 55.98 -1.38 -30.50
CA ASP A 476 57.12 -1.93 -29.76
C ASP A 476 58.47 -1.36 -30.19
N THR A 477 58.48 -0.50 -31.21
CA THR A 477 59.67 0.08 -31.85
C THR A 477 59.46 1.58 -32.03
N GLU A 478 60.53 2.37 -31.91
CA GLU A 478 60.47 3.82 -32.05
C GLU A 478 61.39 4.27 -33.21
N PRO A 479 60.84 4.86 -34.29
CA PRO A 479 59.44 5.22 -34.50
C PRO A 479 58.52 4.01 -34.79
N PRO A 480 57.21 4.09 -34.47
CA PRO A 480 56.26 2.98 -34.64
C PRO A 480 56.15 2.54 -36.09
N LEU A 481 56.09 1.22 -36.28
CA LEU A 481 56.17 0.58 -37.60
C LEU A 481 54.78 0.17 -38.08
N MET A 482 54.42 0.59 -39.29
CA MET A 482 53.18 0.16 -39.94
C MET A 482 53.49 -0.85 -41.03
N ALA A 483 53.00 -2.08 -40.88
CA ALA A 483 53.33 -3.18 -41.77
C ALA A 483 52.10 -3.99 -42.18
N LYS A 484 52.07 -4.40 -43.45
CA LYS A 484 51.01 -5.22 -44.03
C LYS A 484 51.38 -6.70 -43.94
N LEU A 485 50.46 -7.54 -43.50
CA LEU A 485 50.67 -8.99 -43.52
C LEU A 485 50.66 -9.49 -44.97
N ALA A 486 51.83 -9.86 -45.49
CA ALA A 486 51.98 -10.32 -46.87
C ALA A 486 51.76 -11.82 -47.00
N VAL A 487 52.41 -12.60 -46.12
CA VAL A 487 52.41 -14.06 -46.18
C VAL A 487 52.34 -14.61 -44.76
N HIS A 488 51.50 -15.62 -44.58
CA HIS A 488 51.52 -16.49 -43.41
C HIS A 488 51.92 -17.88 -43.88
N ASP A 489 53.14 -18.28 -43.54
CA ASP A 489 53.63 -19.64 -43.79
C ASP A 489 53.14 -20.55 -42.66
N ARG A 490 52.22 -21.46 -43.00
CA ARG A 490 51.60 -22.39 -42.05
C ARG A 490 52.52 -23.56 -41.66
N GLU A 491 53.50 -23.92 -42.49
CA GLU A 491 54.44 -25.01 -42.17
C GLU A 491 55.48 -24.54 -41.15
N GLN A 492 55.93 -23.29 -41.27
CA GLN A 492 56.89 -22.68 -40.35
C GLN A 492 56.23 -21.80 -39.27
N ASN A 493 54.90 -21.77 -39.22
CA ASN A 493 54.06 -20.99 -38.27
C ASN A 493 54.52 -19.53 -38.10
N THR A 494 54.83 -18.89 -39.22
CA THR A 494 55.51 -17.59 -39.25
C THR A 494 54.80 -16.60 -40.16
N TYR A 495 54.60 -15.38 -39.65
CA TYR A 495 53.98 -14.24 -40.32
C TYR A 495 55.06 -13.29 -40.84
N ILE A 496 54.97 -12.94 -42.11
CA ILE A 496 55.88 -12.00 -42.77
C ILE A 496 55.14 -10.71 -43.09
N PHE A 497 55.65 -9.60 -42.56
CA PHE A 497 55.09 -8.27 -42.70
C PHE A 497 55.97 -7.40 -43.60
N VAL A 498 55.32 -6.63 -44.48
CA VAL A 498 55.97 -5.79 -45.50
C VAL A 498 55.54 -4.32 -45.41
N ASP A 499 56.32 -3.42 -45.97
CA ASP A 499 55.98 -2.00 -46.10
C ASP A 499 54.99 -1.73 -47.27
N ARG A 500 54.67 -0.46 -47.52
CA ARG A 500 53.80 -0.03 -48.63
C ARG A 500 54.33 -0.37 -50.02
N ASN A 501 55.63 -0.64 -50.14
CA ASN A 501 56.32 -0.97 -51.39
C ASN A 501 56.59 -2.48 -51.54
N GLY A 502 56.16 -3.30 -50.57
CA GLY A 502 56.30 -4.76 -50.60
C GLY A 502 57.64 -5.29 -50.08
N ILE A 503 58.45 -4.46 -49.42
CA ILE A 503 59.73 -4.86 -48.83
C ILE A 503 59.48 -5.45 -47.44
N LYS A 504 60.11 -6.60 -47.14
CA LYS A 504 60.00 -7.28 -45.85
C LYS A 504 60.52 -6.39 -44.72
N LEU A 505 59.62 -6.00 -43.81
CA LEU A 505 59.94 -5.23 -42.61
C LEU A 505 60.20 -6.15 -41.42
N ARG A 506 59.37 -7.19 -41.24
CA ARG A 506 59.43 -8.01 -40.03
C ARG A 506 58.94 -9.43 -40.27
N GLN A 507 59.46 -10.37 -39.49
CA GLN A 507 59.02 -11.75 -39.46
C GLN A 507 58.78 -12.12 -37.99
N LEU A 508 57.57 -12.59 -37.66
CA LEU A 508 57.19 -12.98 -36.30
C LEU A 508 56.52 -14.35 -36.35
N ASN A 509 56.85 -15.23 -35.40
CA ASN A 509 56.07 -16.45 -35.23
C ASN A 509 54.73 -16.15 -34.55
N ARG A 510 53.83 -17.14 -34.56
CA ARG A 510 52.48 -16.98 -33.98
C ARG A 510 52.50 -16.58 -32.50
N GLU A 511 53.38 -17.18 -31.70
CA GLU A 511 53.45 -16.91 -30.25
C GLU A 511 53.96 -15.49 -29.95
N GLN A 512 54.97 -15.03 -30.67
CA GLN A 512 55.53 -13.67 -30.54
C GLN A 512 54.51 -12.60 -30.97
N LEU A 513 53.78 -12.84 -32.06
CA LEU A 513 52.73 -11.93 -32.50
C LEU A 513 51.60 -11.86 -31.48
N HIS A 514 51.20 -13.00 -30.90
CA HIS A 514 50.18 -13.03 -29.85
C HIS A 514 50.65 -12.37 -28.55
N ALA A 515 51.91 -12.56 -28.15
CA ALA A 515 52.47 -11.90 -26.97
C ALA A 515 52.44 -10.36 -27.12
N LEU A 516 52.86 -9.85 -28.29
CA LEU A 516 52.80 -8.41 -28.57
C LEU A 516 51.37 -7.86 -28.65
N MET A 517 50.40 -8.68 -29.07
CA MET A 517 48.97 -8.32 -29.02
C MET A 517 48.40 -8.35 -27.59
N ASP A 518 48.80 -9.31 -26.77
CA ASP A 518 48.37 -9.43 -25.36
C ASP A 518 48.92 -8.27 -24.52
N GLU A 519 50.11 -7.77 -24.85
CA GLU A 519 50.71 -6.57 -24.24
C GLU A 519 50.14 -5.25 -24.78
N GLY A 520 49.22 -5.29 -25.76
CA GLY A 520 48.60 -4.10 -26.35
C GLY A 520 49.53 -3.30 -27.28
N MET A 521 50.62 -3.89 -27.73
CA MET A 521 51.65 -3.25 -28.56
C MET A 521 51.40 -3.35 -30.07
N VAL A 522 50.25 -3.92 -30.46
CA VAL A 522 49.88 -4.13 -31.87
C VAL A 522 48.43 -3.75 -32.11
N ASP A 523 48.22 -2.75 -32.96
CA ASP A 523 46.88 -2.33 -33.41
C ASP A 523 46.59 -2.86 -34.82
N ILE A 524 45.42 -3.46 -35.02
CA ILE A 524 44.96 -3.85 -36.35
C ILE A 524 44.19 -2.68 -36.96
N LEU A 525 44.82 -2.01 -37.92
CA LEU A 525 44.31 -0.76 -38.49
C LEU A 525 43.26 -1.01 -39.59
N GLU A 526 43.44 -2.02 -40.44
CA GLU A 526 42.49 -2.36 -41.51
C GLU A 526 42.36 -3.87 -41.76
N LYS A 527 41.10 -4.37 -41.75
CA LYS A 527 40.73 -5.73 -42.16
C LYS A 527 39.90 -5.71 -43.44
N ARG A 528 40.49 -5.48 -44.62
CA ARG A 528 39.80 -5.73 -45.91
C ARG A 528 40.70 -6.44 -46.93
N SER A 529 40.22 -7.59 -47.38
CA SER A 529 40.78 -8.41 -48.45
C SER A 529 40.39 -7.81 -49.81
N SER A 530 41.28 -6.99 -50.40
CA SER A 530 41.06 -6.35 -51.72
C SER A 530 42.05 -6.82 -52.78
N PHE A 531 42.13 -8.14 -52.99
CA PHE A 531 42.90 -8.68 -54.13
C PHE A 531 42.05 -9.60 -55.04
N ARG A 532 40.99 -10.23 -54.51
CA ARG A 532 40.17 -11.18 -55.27
C ARG A 532 39.07 -10.55 -56.15
N GLU A 533 38.67 -9.30 -55.91
CA GLU A 533 37.67 -8.61 -56.75
C GLU A 533 38.28 -7.86 -57.94
N GLN A 534 39.50 -7.31 -57.83
CA GLN A 534 40.14 -6.58 -58.94
C GLN A 534 40.58 -7.50 -60.10
N VAL A 535 40.79 -8.79 -59.84
CA VAL A 535 41.17 -9.77 -60.87
C VAL A 535 39.95 -10.35 -61.60
N LYS A 536 38.75 -10.39 -60.98
CA LYS A 536 37.52 -10.83 -61.66
C LYS A 536 36.96 -9.77 -62.62
N LEU A 537 37.10 -8.49 -62.31
CA LEU A 537 36.62 -7.38 -63.15
C LEU A 537 37.48 -7.10 -64.40
N ARG A 538 38.67 -7.69 -64.52
CA ARG A 538 39.55 -7.50 -65.71
C ARG A 538 39.51 -8.67 -66.71
N VAL A 539 38.87 -9.78 -66.35
CA VAL A 539 38.71 -10.97 -67.22
C VAL A 539 37.29 -11.04 -67.84
N GLN A 540 36.30 -10.29 -67.33
CA GLN A 540 34.94 -10.22 -67.89
C GLN A 540 34.67 -8.99 -68.80
N GLY A 541 35.70 -8.22 -69.16
CA GLY A 541 35.57 -7.03 -70.04
C GLY A 541 36.27 -7.17 -71.39
N ARG A 542 36.52 -8.40 -71.85
CA ARG A 542 37.18 -8.68 -73.13
C ARG A 542 36.70 -10.02 -73.70
N ASP A 543 35.39 -10.12 -73.89
CA ASP A 543 34.69 -10.98 -74.85
C ASP A 543 33.23 -10.52 -74.80
N ASP A 544 32.91 -9.61 -75.72
CA ASP A 544 31.62 -9.10 -76.23
C ASP A 544 31.62 -7.58 -76.42
#